data_AF-A0A3L7LT13-F1
#
_entry.id   AF-A0A3L7LT13-F1
#
_cell.length_a   1.000
_cell.length_b   1.000
_cell.length_c   1.000
_cell.angle_alpha   90.00
_cell.angle_beta   90.00
_cell.angle_gamma   90.00
#
_symmetry.space_group_name_H-M   'P 1'
#
loop_
_entity.id
_entity.type
_entity.pdbx_description
1 polymer ?
#
loop_
_entity_poly.entity_id
_entity_poly.type
_entity_poly.pdbx_seq_one_letter_code
_entity_poly.pdbx_strand_id
1 'polypeptide(L)'
;MRHLTILGSTGSIGTSTLAVVKHNPDQYTVRALVAGNNVALMTEQCLAFHPVYACMADGAAALALKANLASVGVATAVMSGAQAA
;
A
#
# COMPACT_ATOMS: atom_id res chain seq x y z
N MET A 1 13.98 13.13 5.78
CA MET A 1 12.80 12.36 5.31
C MET A 1 13.11 10.87 5.44
N ARG A 2 12.22 10.10 6.08
CA ARG A 2 12.37 8.66 6.33
C ARG A 2 11.41 7.87 5.43
N HIS A 3 11.91 6.83 4.80
CA HIS A 3 11.11 5.95 3.94
C HIS A 3 10.61 4.76 4.76
N LEU A 4 9.30 4.55 4.76
CA LEU A 4 8.66 3.47 5.50
C LEU A 4 8.11 2.39 4.55
N THR A 5 8.28 1.14 4.97
CA THR A 5 7.60 -0.02 4.40
C THR A 5 6.67 -0.59 5.47
N ILE A 6 5.39 -0.74 5.15
CA ILE A 6 4.38 -1.17 6.13
C ILE A 6 3.86 -2.55 5.75
N LEU A 7 4.26 -3.54 6.54
CA LEU A 7 3.78 -4.91 6.44
C LEU A 7 2.46 -5.07 7.20
N GLY A 8 1.37 -5.38 6.49
CA GLY A 8 0.02 -5.40 7.07
C GLY A 8 -0.61 -4.01 7.16
N SER A 9 -0.49 -3.19 6.11
CA SER A 9 -0.98 -1.81 6.06
C SER A 9 -2.49 -1.67 6.28
N THR A 10 -3.26 -2.70 5.95
CA THR A 10 -4.72 -2.75 6.14
C THR A 10 -5.13 -3.30 7.51
N GLY A 11 -4.18 -3.71 8.36
CA GLY A 11 -4.42 -4.12 9.74
C GLY A 11 -4.43 -2.93 10.70
N SER A 12 -4.80 -3.15 11.96
CA SER A 12 -4.93 -2.09 12.98
C SER A 12 -3.64 -1.28 13.20
N ILE A 13 -2.49 -1.94 13.28
CA ILE A 13 -1.19 -1.27 13.43
C ILE A 13 -0.81 -0.52 12.15
N GLY A 14 -1.05 -1.12 10.98
CA GLY A 14 -0.75 -0.50 9.69
C GLY A 14 -1.55 0.77 9.45
N THR A 15 -2.86 0.75 9.70
CA THR A 15 -3.73 1.91 9.55
C THR A 15 -3.38 3.01 10.55
N SER A 16 -3.09 2.66 11.80
CA SER A 16 -2.63 3.61 12.82
C SER A 16 -1.28 4.23 12.44
N THR A 17 -0.36 3.44 11.91
CA THR A 17 0.94 3.91 11.43
C THR A 17 0.76 4.90 10.27
N LEU A 18 -0.10 4.57 9.30
CA LEU A 18 -0.42 5.47 8.19
C LEU A 18 -1.10 6.76 8.63
N ALA A 19 -1.91 6.72 9.69
CA ALA A 19 -2.47 7.92 10.29
C ALA A 19 -1.35 8.85 10.80
N VAL A 20 -0.32 8.32 11.46
CA VAL A 20 0.84 9.11 11.89
C VAL A 20 1.60 9.69 10.70
N VAL A 21 1.84 8.90 9.66
CA VAL A 21 2.50 9.36 8.42
C VAL A 21 1.73 10.51 7.77
N LYS A 22 0.40 10.39 7.69
CA LYS A 22 -0.48 11.42 7.12
C LYS A 22 -0.38 12.77 7.85
N HIS A 23 -0.17 12.75 9.17
CA HIS A 23 0.00 13.97 9.97
C HIS A 23 1.43 14.53 9.95
N ASN A 24 2.41 13.79 9.41
CA ASN A 24 3.82 14.17 9.40
C ASN A 24 4.47 13.95 8.01
N PRO A 25 3.92 14.55 6.92
CA PRO A 25 4.37 14.29 5.55
C PRO A 25 5.78 14.82 5.22
N ASP A 26 6.28 15.76 6.01
CA ASP A 26 7.64 16.32 5.94
C ASP A 26 8.69 15.35 6.51
N GLN A 27 8.28 14.51 7.46
CA GLN A 27 9.17 13.57 8.13
C GLN A 27 9.16 12.19 7.48
N TYR A 28 8.00 11.73 7.00
CA TYR A 28 7.80 10.36 6.53
C TYR A 28 7.22 10.29 5.11
N THR A 29 7.63 9.26 4.40
CA THR A 29 7.04 8.89 3.11
C THR A 29 6.90 7.37 3.02
N VAL A 30 5.83 6.90 2.41
CA VAL A 30 5.56 5.47 2.25
C VAL A 30 6.22 5.00 0.96
N ARG A 31 7.21 4.12 1.09
CA ARG A 31 7.87 3.50 -0.07
C ARG A 31 7.09 2.28 -0.56
N ALA A 32 6.59 1.47 0.37
CA ALA A 32 5.89 0.23 0.07
C ALA A 32 4.79 -0.10 1.08
N LEU A 33 3.70 -0.68 0.60
CA LEU A 33 2.59 -1.20 1.39
C LEU A 33 2.40 -2.68 1.12
N VAL A 34 2.16 -3.48 2.17
CA VAL A 34 1.84 -4.90 2.02
C VAL A 34 0.55 -5.20 2.76
N ALA A 35 -0.38 -5.91 2.13
CA ALA A 35 -1.65 -6.30 2.73
C ALA A 35 -2.05 -7.74 2.37
N GLY A 36 -3.02 -8.29 3.09
CA GLY A 36 -3.55 -9.62 2.83
C GLY A 36 -4.46 -9.64 1.59
N ASN A 37 -5.74 -9.31 1.81
CA ASN A 37 -6.80 -9.41 0.80
C ASN A 37 -7.73 -8.18 0.73
N ASN A 38 -7.54 -7.16 1.57
CA ASN A 38 -8.40 -5.98 1.59
C ASN A 38 -8.01 -4.98 0.48
N VAL A 39 -8.44 -5.30 -0.75
CA VAL A 39 -8.14 -4.52 -1.97
C VAL A 39 -8.70 -3.11 -1.90
N ALA A 40 -9.91 -2.92 -1.38
CA ALA A 40 -10.56 -1.61 -1.30
C ALA A 40 -9.71 -0.65 -0.45
N LEU A 41 -9.37 -1.04 0.78
CA LEU A 41 -8.55 -0.23 1.66
C LEU A 41 -7.12 -0.06 1.11
N MET A 42 -6.54 -1.08 0.49
CA MET A 42 -5.22 -0.95 -0.13
C MET A 42 -5.23 0.06 -1.29
N THR A 43 -6.31 0.10 -2.08
CA THR A 43 -6.49 1.07 -3.17
C THR A 43 -6.52 2.50 -2.62
N GLU A 44 -7.31 2.74 -1.56
CA GLU A 44 -7.37 4.03 -0.88
C GLU A 44 -6.00 4.46 -0.32
N GLN A 45 -5.26 3.52 0.28
CA GLN A 45 -3.92 3.80 0.79
C GLN A 45 -2.94 4.12 -0.33
N CYS A 46 -2.98 3.41 -1.46
CA CYS A 46 -2.13 3.70 -2.60
C CYS A 46 -2.44 5.09 -3.20
N LEU A 47 -3.72 5.47 -3.28
CA LEU A 47 -4.15 6.80 -3.72
C LEU A 47 -3.71 7.92 -2.77
N ALA A 48 -3.71 7.67 -1.46
CA ALA A 48 -3.33 8.67 -0.48
C ALA A 48 -1.80 8.87 -0.42
N PHE A 49 -1.04 7.78 -0.47
CA PHE A 49 0.40 7.80 -0.17
C PHE A 49 1.31 7.61 -1.37
N HIS A 50 0.76 7.24 -2.53
CA HIS A 50 1.49 7.01 -3.78
C HIS A 50 2.78 6.17 -3.60
N PRO A 51 2.69 4.98 -2.97
CA PRO A 51 3.87 4.17 -2.75
C PRO A 51 4.45 3.68 -4.07
N VAL A 52 5.76 3.43 -4.09
CA VAL A 52 6.43 2.85 -5.26
C VAL A 52 5.98 1.40 -5.45
N TYR A 53 5.77 0.67 -4.36
CA TYR A 53 5.37 -0.74 -4.39
C TYR A 53 4.12 -1.00 -3.55
N ALA A 54 3.26 -1.90 -4.03
CA ALA A 54 2.17 -2.48 -3.26
C ALA A 54 2.16 -3.99 -3.44
N CYS A 55 2.22 -4.75 -2.34
CA CYS A 55 2.16 -6.20 -2.37
C CYS A 55 0.87 -6.71 -1.74
N MET A 56 0.22 -7.66 -2.40
CA MET A 56 -0.90 -8.41 -1.84
C MET A 56 -0.50 -9.87 -1.60
N ALA A 57 -0.86 -10.44 -0.45
CA ALA A 57 -0.59 -11.85 -0.17
C ALA A 57 -1.34 -12.78 -1.15
N ASP A 58 -2.56 -12.39 -1.54
CA ASP A 58 -3.40 -13.11 -2.49
C ASP A 58 -3.20 -12.62 -3.94
N GLY A 59 -3.11 -13.55 -4.88
CA GLY A 59 -2.89 -13.25 -6.29
C GLY A 59 -4.07 -12.57 -6.99
N ALA A 60 -5.31 -12.95 -6.64
CA ALA A 60 -6.50 -12.31 -7.19
C ALA A 60 -6.65 -10.89 -6.65
N ALA A 61 -6.33 -10.68 -5.37
CA ALA A 61 -6.28 -9.37 -4.74
C ALA A 61 -5.24 -8.45 -5.40
N ALA A 62 -4.06 -8.96 -5.75
CA ALA A 62 -3.05 -8.20 -6.49
C ALA A 62 -3.54 -7.78 -7.88
N LEU A 63 -4.20 -8.70 -8.61
CA LEU A 63 -4.77 -8.40 -9.93
C LEU A 63 -5.86 -7.32 -9.85
N ALA A 64 -6.77 -7.43 -8.87
CA ALA A 64 -7.81 -6.44 -8.64
C ALA A 64 -7.23 -5.08 -8.27
N LEU A 65 -6.23 -5.04 -7.38
CA LEU A 65 -5.53 -3.81 -7.02
C LEU A 65 -4.86 -3.17 -8.24
N LYS A 66 -4.16 -3.97 -9.06
CA LYS A 66 -3.51 -3.48 -10.28
C LYS A 66 -4.51 -2.86 -11.26
N ALA A 67 -5.67 -3.49 -11.44
CA ALA A 67 -6.75 -2.94 -12.28
C ALA A 67 -7.29 -1.62 -11.72
N ASN A 68 -7.54 -1.54 -10.42
CA ASN A 68 -8.01 -0.34 -9.75
C ASN A 68 -7.01 0.82 -9.88
N LEU A 69 -5.71 0.56 -9.68
CA LEU A 69 -4.68 1.59 -9.76
C LEU A 69 -4.44 2.06 -11.20
N ALA A 70 -4.56 1.16 -12.18
CA ALA A 70 -4.48 1.51 -13.59
C ALA A 70 -5.65 2.41 -14.03
N SER A 71 -6.87 2.18 -13.54
CA SER A 71 -8.04 3.00 -13.92
C SER A 71 -7.99 4.43 -13.38
N VAL A 72 -7.26 4.65 -12.28
CA VAL A 72 -7.08 5.95 -11.63
C VAL A 72 -5.70 6.60 -11.92
N GLY A 73 -4.86 5.95 -12.73
CA GLY A 73 -3.57 6.49 -13.17
C GLY A 73 -2.45 6.51 -12.12
N VAL A 74 -2.53 5.66 -11.09
CA VAL A 74 -1.48 5.58 -10.05
C VAL A 74 -0.36 4.64 -10.49
N ALA A 75 0.86 5.16 -10.54
CA ALA A 75 2.06 4.44 -10.98
C ALA A 75 2.72 3.60 -9.86
N THR A 76 1.94 2.80 -9.15
CA THR A 76 2.45 1.87 -8.13
C THR A 76 2.70 0.49 -8.74
N ALA A 77 3.89 -0.08 -8.51
CA ALA A 77 4.21 -1.43 -8.93
C ALA A 77 3.52 -2.46 -8.00
N VAL A 78 2.54 -3.17 -8.54
CA VAL A 78 1.79 -4.20 -7.78
C VAL A 78 2.44 -5.58 -7.90
N MET A 79 2.70 -6.22 -6.77
CA MET A 79 3.32 -7.55 -6.63
C MET A 79 2.41 -8.50 -5.84
N SER A 80 2.66 -9.80 -5.91
CA SER A 80 1.91 -10.82 -5.16
C SER A 80 2.78 -11.87 -4.48
N GLY A 81 2.27 -12.44 -3.39
CA GLY A 81 2.82 -13.63 -2.72
C GLY A 81 3.80 -13.35 -1.58
N ALA A 82 4.19 -14.42 -0.87
CA ALA A 82 5.04 -14.35 0.33
C ALA A 82 6.48 -13.86 0.06
N GLN A 83 6.96 -13.94 -1.18
CA GLN A 83 8.27 -13.42 -1.59
C GLN A 83 8.28 -11.92 -1.90
N ALA A 84 7.11 -11.27 -1.84
CA ALA A 84 6.97 -9.84 -2.13
C ALA A 84 6.79 -8.97 -0.86
N ALA A 85 6.90 -9.58 0.33
CA ALA A 85 6.93 -8.92 1.64
C ALA A 85 8.35 -8.76 2.18
#